data_AF-A0A662U551-F1
#
_entry.id   AF-A0A662U551-F1
#
_cell.length_a   1.000
_cell.length_b   1.000
_cell.length_c   1.000
_cell.angle_alpha   90.00
_cell.angle_beta   90.00
_cell.angle_gamma   90.00
#
_symmetry.space_group_name_H-M   'P 1'
#
loop_
_entity.id
_entity.type
_entity.pdbx_description
1 polymer ?
#
loop_
_entity_poly.entity_id
_entity_poly.type
_entity_poly.pdbx_seq_one_letter_code
_entity_poly.pdbx_strand_id
1 'polypeptide(L)' 'KGGHPLVIGRDLLGDVLSISEETRGLKGFLRNAREYIRYVETDDVGVVADVDTPEDLEKNKHLLTRDSS' A
#
# COMPACT_ATOMS: atom_id res chain seq x y z
N LYS A 1 -3.73 6.22 7.45
CA LYS A 1 -3.12 4.91 7.09
C LYS A 1 -2.55 5.08 5.69
N GLY A 2 -1.40 4.50 5.38
CA GLY A 2 -0.92 4.43 3.99
C GLY A 2 -1.65 3.34 3.22
N GLY A 3 -1.80 3.52 1.92
CA GLY A 3 -2.34 2.54 0.99
C GLY A 3 -1.56 2.58 -0.32
N HIS A 4 -2.02 1.83 -1.32
CA HIS A 4 -1.41 1.80 -2.64
C HIS A 4 -1.89 3.01 -3.50
N PRO A 5 -1.05 3.54 -4.41
CA PRO A 5 0.29 3.07 -4.75
C PRO A 5 1.37 3.51 -3.77
N LEU A 6 2.36 2.64 -3.56
CA LEU A 6 3.62 2.98 -2.90
C LEU A 6 4.68 3.27 -3.96
N VAL A 7 5.26 4.47 -3.90
CA VAL A 7 6.37 4.86 -4.77
C VAL A 7 7.65 4.95 -3.95
N ILE A 8 8.68 4.22 -4.39
CA ILE A 8 9.98 4.19 -3.71
C ILE A 8 11.04 4.76 -4.64
N GLY A 9 11.78 5.76 -4.16
CA GLY A 9 12.88 6.36 -4.89
C GLY A 9 14.01 5.35 -5.15
N ARG A 10 14.69 5.49 -6.29
CA ARG A 10 15.76 4.57 -6.72
C ARG A 10 16.87 4.39 -5.69
N ASP A 11 17.17 5.41 -4.92
CA ASP A 11 18.25 5.40 -3.92
C ASP A 11 18.00 4.39 -2.79
N LEU A 12 16.73 4.03 -2.54
CA LEU A 12 16.34 3.03 -1.54
C LEU A 12 16.19 1.63 -2.12
N LEU A 13 16.49 1.42 -3.42
CA LEU A 13 16.30 0.13 -4.08
C LEU A 13 17.13 -1.00 -3.43
N GLY A 14 18.34 -0.69 -2.97
CA GLY A 14 19.18 -1.65 -2.24
C GLY A 14 18.51 -2.14 -0.96
N ASP A 15 17.94 -1.22 -0.19
CA ASP A 15 17.21 -1.54 1.04
C ASP A 15 15.96 -2.38 0.75
N VAL A 16 15.22 -2.04 -0.31
CA VAL A 16 14.04 -2.80 -0.75
C VAL A 16 14.40 -4.23 -1.13
N LEU A 17 15.49 -4.43 -1.88
CA LEU A 17 15.94 -5.76 -2.28
C LEU A 17 16.48 -6.59 -1.11
N SER A 18 16.85 -5.94 0.00
CA SER A 18 17.30 -6.61 1.22
C SER A 18 16.16 -7.06 2.14
N ILE A 19 14.91 -6.73 1.80
CA ILE A 19 13.73 -7.08 2.60
C ILE A 19 13.63 -8.60 2.78
N SER A 20 13.34 -9.01 4.01
CA SER A 20 13.14 -10.41 4.37
C SER A 20 11.94 -10.58 5.30
N GLU A 21 11.38 -11.79 5.32
CA GLU A 21 10.28 -12.12 6.25
C GLU A 21 10.72 -12.04 7.72
N GLU A 22 11.98 -12.38 8.02
CA GLU A 22 12.56 -12.25 9.37
C GLU A 22 12.48 -10.80 9.89
N THR A 23 12.55 -9.83 8.99
CA THR A 23 12.44 -8.39 9.32
C THR A 23 11.02 -7.83 9.16
N ARG A 24 10.01 -8.70 8.96
CA ARG A 24 8.60 -8.37 8.69
C ARG A 24 8.34 -7.75 7.30
N GLY A 25 9.14 -8.12 6.31
CA GLY A 25 8.89 -7.76 4.92
C GLY A 25 8.85 -6.24 4.69
N LEU A 26 8.00 -5.81 3.75
CA LEU A 26 7.79 -4.40 3.42
C LEU A 26 7.34 -3.56 4.62
N LYS A 27 6.58 -4.14 5.56
CA LYS A 27 6.14 -3.44 6.78
C LYS A 27 7.32 -3.08 7.67
N GLY A 28 8.33 -3.94 7.75
CA GLY A 28 9.57 -3.67 8.45
C GLY A 28 10.34 -2.50 7.84
N PHE A 29 10.54 -2.55 6.52
CA PHE A 29 11.18 -1.50 5.74
C PHE A 29 10.48 -0.13 5.94
N LEU A 30 9.16 -0.06 5.73
CA LEU A 30 8.40 1.19 5.87
C LEU A 30 8.44 1.77 7.29
N ARG A 31 8.48 0.91 8.31
CA ARG A 31 8.63 1.36 9.70
C ARG A 31 9.98 2.05 9.92
N ASN A 32 11.06 1.50 9.35
CA ASN A 32 12.41 2.05 9.49
C ASN A 32 12.59 3.32 8.66
N ALA A 33 11.91 3.42 7.50
CA ALA A 33 11.95 4.58 6.62
C ALA A 33 10.95 5.69 7.01
N ARG A 34 10.27 5.59 8.17
CA ARG A 34 9.11 6.43 8.51
C ARG A 34 9.36 7.93 8.41
N GLU A 35 10.55 8.40 8.73
CA GLU A 35 10.92 9.83 8.67
C GLU A 35 11.06 10.35 7.23
N TYR A 36 11.23 9.46 6.26
CA TYR A 36 11.37 9.80 4.84
C TYR A 36 10.04 9.70 4.07
N ILE A 37 8.99 9.15 4.69
CA ILE A 37 7.70 8.93 4.02
C ILE A 37 6.93 10.25 3.92
N ARG A 38 6.57 10.62 2.69
CA ARG A 38 5.59 11.67 2.41
C ARG A 38 4.25 11.04 2.05
N TYR A 39 3.22 11.40 2.78
CA TYR A 39 1.85 11.00 2.46
C TYR A 39 1.23 12.00 1.50
N VAL A 40 0.51 11.49 0.50
CA VAL A 40 -0.33 12.28 -0.40
C VAL A 40 -1.77 12.08 0.04
N GLU A 41 -2.47 13.17 0.34
CA GLU A 41 -3.87 13.12 0.73
C GLU A 41 -4.75 12.81 -0.49
N THR A 42 -5.77 11.97 -0.29
CA THR A 42 -6.71 11.55 -1.32
C THR A 42 -8.01 11.08 -0.68
N ASP A 43 -9.12 11.35 -1.35
CA ASP A 43 -10.46 10.90 -0.95
C ASP A 43 -10.81 9.52 -1.56
N ASP A 44 -9.89 8.94 -2.34
CA ASP A 44 -10.12 7.64 -2.93
C ASP A 44 -9.97 6.52 -1.89
N VAL A 45 -11.11 6.02 -1.41
CA VAL A 45 -11.19 4.87 -0.51
C VAL A 45 -10.60 3.57 -1.10
N GLY A 46 -10.45 3.47 -2.42
CA GLY A 46 -9.85 2.32 -3.10
C GLY A 46 -8.36 2.13 -2.78
N VAL A 47 -7.67 3.21 -2.39
CA VAL A 47 -6.25 3.20 -2.01
C VAL A 47 -5.93 2.22 -0.88
N VAL A 48 -6.90 1.95 -0.01
CA VAL A 48 -6.75 1.05 1.16
C VAL A 48 -7.57 -0.23 1.04
N ALA A 49 -8.18 -0.48 -0.12
CA ALA A 49 -9.04 -1.65 -0.34
C ALA A 49 -8.23 -2.83 -0.88
N ASP A 50 -7.88 -3.76 -0.01
CA ASP A 50 -7.30 -5.06 -0.38
C ASP A 50 -8.41 -6.12 -0.46
N VAL A 51 -8.31 -7.05 -1.43
CA VAL A 51 -9.29 -8.13 -1.66
C VAL A 51 -8.58 -9.48 -1.50
N ASP A 52 -8.46 -9.93 -0.26
CA ASP A 52 -7.79 -11.20 0.07
C ASP A 52 -8.80 -12.37 0.27
N THR A 53 -10.06 -12.04 0.56
CA THR A 53 -11.14 -13.02 0.80
C THR A 53 -12.39 -12.75 -0.04
N PRO A 54 -13.28 -13.75 -0.24
CA PRO A 54 -14.57 -13.53 -0.86
C PRO A 54 -15.42 -12.46 -0.17
N GLU A 55 -15.35 -12.36 1.16
CA GLU A 55 -16.04 -11.34 1.94
C GLU A 55 -15.51 -9.94 1.66
N ASP A 56 -14.21 -9.80 1.41
CA ASP A 56 -13.61 -8.51 1.04
C ASP A 56 -14.07 -8.08 -0.36
N LEU A 57 -14.25 -9.03 -1.29
CA LEU A 57 -14.84 -8.73 -2.59
C LEU A 57 -16.26 -8.17 -2.42
N GLU A 58 -17.12 -8.84 -1.65
CA GLU A 58 -18.51 -8.39 -1.42
C GLU A 58 -18.55 -6.96 -0.83
N LYS A 59 -17.70 -6.67 0.16
CA LYS A 59 -17.60 -5.33 0.77
C LYS A 59 -17.15 -4.26 -0.22
N ASN A 60 -16.22 -4.61 -1.11
CA ASN A 60 -15.59 -3.68 -2.04
C ASN A 60 -16.23 -3.65 -3.44
N LYS A 61 -17.31 -4.41 -3.70
CA LYS A 61 -18.01 -4.43 -5.00
C LYS A 61 -18.37 -3.05 -5.54
N HIS A 62 -18.78 -2.15 -4.65
CA HIS A 62 -19.13 -0.77 -5.00
C HIS A 62 -17.94 0.01 -5.59
N LEU A 63 -16.70 -0.42 -5.35
CA LEU A 63 -15.50 0.19 -5.91
C LEU A 63 -15.32 -0.12 -7.40
N LEU A 64 -15.84 -1.27 -7.88
CA LEU A 64 -15.69 -1.72 -9.26
C LEU A 64 -16.48 -0.89 -10.27
N THR A 65 -17.50 -0.15 -9.82
CA THR A 65 -18.38 0.65 -10.68
C THR A 65 -18.06 2.15 -10.66
N ARG A 66 -16.97 2.55 -9.98
CA ARG A 66 -16.63 3.97 -9.74
C ARG A 66 -16.14 4.70 -10.99
N ASP A 67 -15.54 3.99 -11.95
CA ASP A 67 -15.08 4.55 -13.23
C ASP A 67 -16.19 4.63 -14.29
N SER A 68 -17.42 4.24 -13.96
CA SER A 68 -18.57 4.20 -14.90
C SER A 68 -19.57 5.33 -14.71
N SER A 69 -19.19 6.48 -14.13
CA SER A 69 -20.07 7.64 -13.93
C SER A 69 -19.40 8.96 -14.31
#